data_AF-A0A945X8C8-F1
#
_entry.id   AF-A0A945X8C8-F1
#
_cell.length_a   1.000
_cell.length_b   1.000
_cell.length_c   1.000
_cell.angle_alpha   90.00
_cell.angle_beta   90.00
_cell.angle_gamma   90.00
#
_symmetry.space_group_name_H-M   'P 1'
#
loop_
_entity.id
_entity.type
_entity.pdbx_description
1 polymer ?
#
loop_
_entity_poly.entity_id
_entity_poly.type
_entity_poly.pdbx_seq_one_letter_code
_entity_poly.pdbx_strand_id
1 'polypeptide(L)' 'MRSRPERLTRSSDNYRVRRLPPTSRVVVIDDVMVTGATLRAAMGALIRDGHNVVAAVVAARVTRSR' A
#
# COMPACT_ATOMS: atom_id res chain seq x y z
N MET A 1 -10.59 -15.89 15.26
CA MET A 1 -10.36 -14.52 14.75
C MET A 1 -8.94 -14.12 15.14
N ARG A 2 -8.04 -13.76 14.20
CA ARG A 2 -6.63 -13.44 14.53
C ARG A 2 -6.52 -12.06 15.19
N SER A 3 -5.66 -11.92 16.18
CA SER A 3 -5.35 -10.64 16.82
C SER A 3 -4.65 -9.66 15.86
N ARG A 4 -4.67 -8.36 16.18
CA ARG A 4 -3.99 -7.33 15.37
C ARG A 4 -2.48 -7.61 15.22
N PRO A 5 -1.73 -7.98 16.26
CA PRO A 5 -0.33 -8.37 16.13
C PRO A 5 -0.14 -9.62 15.25
N GLU A 6 -0.98 -10.65 15.40
CA GLU A 6 -0.92 -11.88 14.60
C GLU A 6 -1.21 -11.65 13.11
N ARG A 7 -1.99 -10.61 12.78
CA ARG A 7 -2.21 -10.19 11.39
C ARG A 7 -1.01 -9.46 10.79
N LEU A 8 -0.23 -8.77 11.63
CA LEU A 8 0.98 -8.04 11.23
C LEU A 8 2.18 -8.97 11.12
N THR A 9 2.20 -10.08 11.87
CA THR A 9 3.11 -11.21 11.65
C THR A 9 2.68 -12.00 10.41
N ARG A 10 2.79 -11.40 9.21
CA ARG A 10 2.76 -12.16 7.95
C ARG A 10 4.11 -12.85 7.79
N SER A 11 4.11 -14.14 7.44
CA SER A 11 5.35 -14.85 7.07
C SER A 11 6.12 -14.03 6.02
N SER A 12 7.44 -13.95 6.17
CA SER A 12 8.37 -13.38 5.19
C SER A 12 8.25 -14.04 3.81
N ASP A 13 7.61 -15.21 3.72
CA ASP A 13 7.31 -15.88 2.45
C ASP A 13 6.23 -15.15 1.63
N ASN A 14 5.41 -14.32 2.28
CA ASN A 14 4.26 -13.67 1.63
C ASN A 14 4.59 -12.31 0.99
N TYR A 15 5.80 -11.80 1.18
CA TYR A 15 6.20 -10.53 0.57
C TYR A 15 7.70 -10.51 0.28
N ARG A 16 8.08 -9.87 -0.83
CA ARG A 16 9.48 -9.59 -1.15
C ARG A 16 9.70 -8.09 -1.05
N VAL A 17 10.69 -7.68 -0.25
CA VAL A 17 11.15 -6.29 -0.21
C VAL A 17 12.36 -6.16 -1.11
N ARG A 18 12.32 -5.19 -2.01
CA ARG A 18 13.47 -4.79 -2.80
C ARG A 18 13.73 -3.31 -2.59
N ARG A 19 15.01 -2.94 -2.53
CA ARG A 19 15.39 -1.54 -2.55
C ARG A 19 15.07 -0.97 -3.92
N LEU A 20 14.34 0.14 -3.94
CA LEU A 20 14.09 0.88 -5.16
C LEU A 20 15.32 1.74 -5.49
N PRO A 21 15.66 1.92 -6.78
CA PRO A 21 16.58 2.97 -7.19
C PRO A 21 16.08 4.34 -6.69
N PRO A 22 17.00 5.28 -6.37
CA PRO A 22 16.62 6.66 -6.06
C PRO A 22 15.68 7.24 -7.12
N THR A 23 14.74 8.09 -6.70
CA THR A 23 13.81 8.83 -7.59
C THR A 23 12.96 7.99 -8.55
N SER A 24 12.80 6.69 -8.26
CA SER A 24 11.96 5.77 -9.03
C SER A 24 10.52 6.27 -9.22
N ARG A 25 9.94 5.96 -10.38
CA ARG A 25 8.50 6.08 -10.64
C ARG A 25 7.79 4.85 -10.08
N VAL A 26 6.81 5.06 -9.19
CA VAL A 26 6.17 3.98 -8.43
C VAL A 26 4.67 3.96 -8.66
N VAL A 27 4.13 2.77 -8.91
CA VAL A 27 2.69 2.49 -8.86
C VAL A 27 2.40 1.75 -7.57
N VAL A 28 1.45 2.25 -6.78
CA VAL A 28 0.98 1.57 -5.56
C VAL A 28 -0.24 0.73 -5.91
N ILE A 29 -0.24 -0.54 -5.51
CA ILE A 29 -1.33 -1.48 -5.79
C ILE A 29 -1.93 -1.94 -4.46
N ASP A 30 -3.25 -1.92 -4.36
CA ASP A 30 -4.01 -2.51 -3.24
C ASP A 30 -5.18 -3.32 -3.80
N ASP A 31 -5.72 -4.28 -3.07
CA ASP A 31 -6.86 -5.06 -3.55
C ASP A 31 -8.16 -4.23 -3.45
N VAL A 32 -8.39 -3.60 -2.31
CA VAL A 32 -9.64 -2.90 -2.01
C VAL A 32 -9.36 -1.55 -1.33
N MET A 33 -9.87 -0.47 -1.92
CA MET A 33 -9.93 0.84 -1.28
C MET A 33 -11.29 1.09 -0.65
N VAL A 34 -11.33 1.23 0.68
CA VAL A 34 -12.50 1.72 1.42
C VAL A 34 -12.36 3.22 1.72
N THR A 35 -11.55 3.58 2.72
CA THR A 35 -11.30 4.99 3.10
C THR A 35 -10.09 5.60 2.38
N GLY A 36 -9.28 4.77 1.70
CA GLY A 36 -7.99 5.15 1.13
C GLY A 36 -6.91 5.49 2.16
N ALA A 37 -7.11 5.20 3.45
CA ALA A 37 -6.10 5.49 4.48
C ALA A 37 -4.79 4.72 4.25
N THR A 38 -4.89 3.44 3.89
CA THR A 38 -3.72 2.58 3.58
C THR A 38 -2.91 3.14 2.41
N LEU A 39 -3.57 3.41 1.29
CA LEU A 39 -2.93 4.01 0.11
C LEU A 39 -2.28 5.36 0.44
N ARG A 40 -2.98 6.24 1.17
CA ARG A 40 -2.43 7.55 1.59
C ARG A 40 -1.16 7.40 2.44
N ALA A 41 -1.16 6.48 3.39
CA ALA A 41 0.00 6.21 4.22
C ALA A 41 1.19 5.67 3.39
N ALA A 42 0.94 4.70 2.52
CA ALA A 42 1.97 4.09 1.67
C ALA A 42 2.56 5.08 0.66
N MET A 43 1.71 5.81 -0.06
CA MET A 43 2.13 6.85 -1.01
C MET A 43 2.91 7.96 -0.30
N GLY A 44 2.44 8.41 0.87
CA GLY A 44 3.14 9.41 1.65
C GLY A 44 4.53 8.97 2.11
N ALA A 45 4.71 7.69 2.44
CA ALA A 45 6.02 7.13 2.77
C ALA A 45 6.97 7.15 1.57
N LEU A 46 6.51 6.69 0.40
CA LEU A 46 7.29 6.70 -0.84
C LEU A 46 7.69 8.10 -1.29
N ILE A 47 6.77 9.07 -1.20
CA ILE A 47 7.04 10.47 -1.55
C ILE A 47 8.06 11.08 -0.59
N ARG A 48 7.96 10.82 0.72
CA ARG A 48 8.96 11.28 1.69
C ARG A 48 10.33 10.64 1.48
N ASP A 49 10.38 9.42 0.95
CA ASP A 49 11.62 8.72 0.56
C ASP A 49 12.16 9.21 -0.80
N GLY A 50 11.54 10.22 -1.41
CA GLY A 50 12.02 10.86 -2.64
C GLY A 50 11.58 10.16 -3.94
N HIS A 51 10.61 9.24 -3.87
CA HIS A 51 10.05 8.58 -5.05
C HIS A 51 8.89 9.35 -5.67
N ASN A 52 8.70 9.15 -6.98
CA ASN A 52 7.59 9.73 -7.73
C ASN A 52 6.44 8.72 -7.82
N VAL A 53 5.43 8.85 -6.97
CA VAL A 53 4.22 8.04 -7.06
C VAL A 53 3.36 8.52 -8.22
N VAL A 54 3.26 7.70 -9.27
CA VAL A 54 2.56 8.07 -10.51
C VAL A 54 1.11 7.60 -10.57
N ALA A 55 0.76 6.57 -9.79
CA ALA A 55 -0.60 6.05 -9.73
C ALA A 55 -0.82 5.22 -8.46
N ALA A 56 -2.09 5.14 -8.04
CA ALA A 56 -2.60 4.12 -7.15
C ALA A 56 -3.67 3.31 -7.89
N VAL A 57 -3.53 1.98 -7.90
CA VAL A 57 -4.43 1.06 -8.59
C VAL A 57 -5.09 0.16 -7.57
N VAL A 58 -6.41 0.03 -7.65
CA VAL A 58 -7.17 -0.91 -6.82
C VAL A 58 -8.08 -1.78 -7.66
N ALA A 59 -8.25 -3.04 -7.25
CA ALA A 59 -9.20 -3.93 -7.90
C ALA A 59 -10.65 -3.51 -7.60
N ALA A 60 -10.92 -3.04 -6.38
CA ALA A 60 -12.24 -2.54 -6.00
C ALA A 60 -12.16 -1.23 -5.21
N ARG A 61 -13.05 -0.29 -5.53
CA ARG A 61 -13.34 0.88 -4.70
C ARG A 61 -14.70 0.70 -4.04
N VAL A 62 -14.71 0.65 -2.72
CA VAL A 62 -15.93 0.52 -1.94
C VAL A 62 -16.41 1.91 -1.53
N THR A 63 -17.53 2.33 -2.08
CA THR A 63 -18.28 3.51 -1.62
C THR A 63 -19.45 3.06 -0.78
N ARG A 64 -19.62 3.62 0.42
CA ARG A 64 -20.89 3.45 1.15
C ARG A 64 -21.99 4.17 0.37
N SER A 65 -23.00 3.45 -0.09
CA SER A 65 -24.30 4.05 -0.41
C SER A 65 -24.90 4.57 0.89
N ARG A 66 -25.44 5.79 0.87
CA ARG A 66 -26.34 6.27 1.93
C ARG A 66 -27.60 5.43 1.95
#